data_AF-A0AAX3AU89-F1
#
_entry.id   AF-A0AAX3AU89-F1
#
_cell.length_a   1.000
_cell.length_b   1.000
_cell.length_c   1.000
_cell.angle_alpha   90.00
_cell.angle_beta   90.00
_cell.angle_gamma   90.00
#
_symmetry.space_group_name_H-M   'P 1'
#
loop_
_entity.id
_entity.type
_entity.pdbx_description
1 polymer ?
#
loop_
_entity_poly.entity_id
_entity_poly.type
_entity_poly.pdbx_seq_one_letter_code
_entity_poly.pdbx_strand_id
1 'polypeptide(L)'
;MEHASFAIGEPVVDRDQDGDPNTAIIVNCPPKTADEWTAYRDTTVADDNPGYPEDAPVAVAVYRDELAEFDPNWDDRDTPFSLSDLGEAGVSHYSFPAPRLRSIEQSETENGQREQREQREQREQRTYGEASTDSRDSAKASTSEELVVDDESNSDSQTESAVEPSAALVTLKEALADRGVDADIDADAETVTAEKLGVTYHVKPEGVIDGDGPHREQIERIVTEI
;
A
#
# COMPACT_ATOMS: atom_id res chain seq x y z
N MET A 1 10.88 8.20 25.96
CA MET A 1 10.47 8.63 24.62
C MET A 1 8.97 8.87 24.73
N GLU A 2 8.49 10.06 24.40
CA GLU A 2 7.04 10.29 24.35
C GLU A 2 6.52 9.52 23.14
N HIS A 3 5.73 8.48 23.39
CA HIS A 3 5.04 7.79 22.31
C HIS A 3 3.97 8.74 21.78
N ALA A 4 3.95 8.99 20.46
CA ALA A 4 2.90 9.79 19.84
C ALA A 4 1.55 9.12 20.12
N SER A 5 0.69 9.80 20.86
CA SER A 5 -0.68 9.38 21.12
C SER A 5 -1.60 10.21 20.24
N PHE A 6 -2.37 9.57 19.38
CA PHE A 6 -3.35 10.24 18.53
C PHE A 6 -4.74 10.23 19.18
N ALA A 7 -5.51 11.28 18.92
CA ALA A 7 -6.92 11.33 19.27
C ALA A 7 -7.78 10.69 18.16
N ILE A 8 -8.97 10.20 18.52
CA ILE A 8 -9.96 9.79 17.52
C ILE A 8 -10.40 11.02 16.73
N GLY A 9 -10.52 10.88 15.41
CA GLY A 9 -10.81 11.98 14.48
C GLY A 9 -9.57 12.78 14.07
N GLU A 10 -8.38 12.48 14.60
CA GLU A 10 -7.18 13.25 14.25
C GLU A 10 -6.72 12.95 12.82
N PRO A 11 -6.47 14.00 11.99
CA PRO A 11 -5.95 13.82 10.65
C PRO A 11 -4.43 13.59 10.67
N VAL A 12 -4.02 12.49 10.05
CA VAL A 12 -2.65 12.02 9.97
C VAL A 12 -2.26 11.68 8.53
N VAL A 13 -0.95 11.63 8.30
CA VAL A 13 -0.34 11.14 7.06
C VAL A 13 0.71 10.09 7.38
N ASP A 14 0.88 9.13 6.48
CA ASP A 14 1.96 8.15 6.55
C ASP A 14 3.29 8.79 6.16
N ARG A 15 4.33 8.60 6.98
CA ARG A 15 5.68 9.13 6.72
C ARG A 15 6.43 8.36 5.65
N ASP A 16 6.10 7.09 5.45
CA ASP A 16 6.75 6.23 4.45
C ASP A 16 6.09 6.33 3.08
N GLN A 17 4.98 7.07 2.96
CA GLN A 17 4.33 7.29 1.67
C GLN A 17 5.11 8.33 0.87
N ASP A 18 5.83 7.88 -0.16
CA ASP A 18 6.49 8.76 -1.13
C ASP A 18 5.46 9.53 -1.97
N GLY A 19 5.60 10.86 -2.02
CA GLY A 19 4.78 11.73 -2.87
C GLY A 19 3.79 12.60 -2.10
N ASP A 20 2.54 12.64 -2.56
CA ASP A 20 1.43 13.36 -1.92
C ASP A 20 0.66 12.37 -1.04
N PRO A 21 0.91 12.33 0.28
CA PRO A 21 0.30 11.34 1.14
C PRO A 21 -1.19 11.62 1.30
N ASN A 22 -2.00 10.58 1.13
CA ASN A 22 -3.44 10.70 1.34
C ASN A 22 -3.70 10.95 2.83
N THR A 23 -4.56 11.93 3.13
CA THR A 23 -4.96 12.21 4.50
C THR A 23 -5.79 11.05 5.04
N ALA A 24 -5.33 10.45 6.13
CA ALA A 24 -6.07 9.46 6.89
C ALA A 24 -6.57 10.05 8.21
N ILE A 25 -7.68 9.52 8.71
CA ILE A 25 -8.30 9.90 9.97
C ILE A 25 -8.14 8.74 10.95
N ILE A 26 -7.70 9.05 12.16
CA ILE A 26 -7.61 8.05 13.23
C ILE A 26 -9.01 7.66 13.69
N VAL A 27 -9.35 6.38 13.53
CA VAL A 27 -10.68 5.85 13.86
C VAL A 27 -10.65 4.97 15.11
N ASN A 28 -9.50 4.42 15.49
CA ASN A 28 -9.35 3.59 16.68
C ASN A 28 -7.90 3.58 17.19
N CYS A 29 -7.72 3.57 18.50
CA CYS A 29 -6.42 3.43 19.16
C CYS A 29 -6.48 2.26 20.16
N PRO A 30 -6.25 1.02 19.70
CA PRO A 30 -6.28 -0.14 20.57
C PRO A 30 -5.24 -0.04 21.69
N PRO A 31 -5.54 -0.50 22.92
CA PRO A 31 -4.58 -0.52 24.03
C PRO A 31 -3.61 -1.70 23.90
N LYS A 32 -2.98 -1.87 22.73
CA LYS A 32 -2.01 -2.91 22.40
C LYS A 32 -0.80 -2.32 21.68
N THR A 33 0.32 -3.01 21.77
CA THR A 33 1.53 -2.70 21.01
C THR A 33 1.50 -3.31 19.61
N ALA A 34 2.42 -2.88 18.74
CA ALA A 34 2.49 -3.32 17.35
C ALA A 34 2.79 -4.83 17.21
N ASP A 35 3.56 -5.41 18.12
CA ASP A 35 3.80 -6.87 18.20
C ASP A 35 2.55 -7.66 18.66
N GLU A 36 1.69 -7.04 19.48
CA GLU A 36 0.52 -7.71 20.05
C GLU A 36 -0.74 -7.59 19.17
N TRP A 37 -0.74 -6.70 18.18
CA TRP A 37 -1.88 -6.43 17.31
C TRP A 37 -1.69 -7.05 15.93
N THR A 38 -2.50 -8.07 15.64
CA THR A 38 -2.59 -8.69 14.31
C THR A 38 -3.47 -7.85 13.39
N ALA A 39 -2.90 -7.29 12.33
CA ALA A 39 -3.63 -6.44 11.37
C ALA A 39 -4.41 -7.28 10.35
N TYR A 40 -3.77 -8.27 9.73
CA TYR A 40 -4.38 -9.15 8.73
C TYR A 40 -3.61 -10.48 8.64
N ARG A 41 -4.26 -11.57 8.20
CA ARG A 41 -3.65 -12.89 7.88
C ARG A 41 -2.52 -13.31 8.84
N ASP A 42 -2.78 -13.24 10.15
CA ASP A 42 -1.82 -13.60 11.21
C ASP A 42 -0.51 -12.77 11.25
N THR A 43 -0.44 -11.66 10.50
CA THR A 43 0.68 -10.72 10.46
C THR A 43 0.46 -9.61 11.47
N THR A 44 1.46 -9.39 12.33
CA THR A 44 1.44 -8.31 13.33
C THR A 44 1.72 -6.96 12.67
N VAL A 45 1.33 -5.88 13.32
CA VAL A 45 1.69 -4.53 12.84
C VAL A 45 3.20 -4.35 12.86
N ALA A 46 3.91 -4.95 13.82
CA ALA A 46 5.37 -4.92 13.87
C ALA A 46 6.01 -5.62 12.67
N ASP A 47 5.51 -6.80 12.28
CA ASP A 47 6.01 -7.57 11.12
C ASP A 47 5.80 -6.82 9.79
N ASP A 48 4.63 -6.19 9.63
CA ASP A 48 4.31 -5.41 8.43
C ASP A 48 5.09 -4.08 8.34
N ASN A 49 5.61 -3.61 9.47
CA ASN A 49 6.30 -2.32 9.59
C ASN A 49 7.75 -2.49 10.08
N PRO A 50 8.60 -3.24 9.35
CA PRO A 50 9.97 -3.52 9.76
C PRO A 50 10.79 -2.22 9.69
N GLY A 51 11.10 -1.65 10.85
CA GLY A 51 11.77 -0.35 10.96
C GLY A 51 11.22 0.54 12.06
N TYR A 52 10.03 0.20 12.57
CA TYR A 52 9.42 0.84 13.73
C TYR A 52 9.54 -0.02 15.00
N PRO A 53 9.46 0.58 16.19
CA PRO A 53 9.49 -0.17 17.44
C PRO A 53 8.32 -1.15 17.53
N GLU A 54 8.60 -2.40 17.86
CA GLU A 54 7.60 -3.46 18.07
C GLU A 54 6.69 -3.16 19.28
N ASP A 55 7.22 -2.44 20.28
CA ASP A 55 6.50 -1.97 21.46
C ASP A 55 5.72 -0.66 21.21
N ALA A 56 5.72 -0.13 19.99
CA ALA A 56 5.00 1.10 19.67
C ALA A 56 3.48 0.89 19.82
N PRO A 57 2.74 1.90 20.31
CA PRO A 57 1.28 1.83 20.34
C PRO A 57 0.72 1.80 18.92
N VAL A 58 -0.40 1.08 18.74
CA VAL A 58 -1.08 0.94 17.45
C VAL A 58 -2.13 2.03 17.28
N ALA A 59 -2.16 2.59 16.07
CA ALA A 59 -3.22 3.50 15.63
C ALA A 59 -3.86 2.94 14.36
N VAL A 60 -5.19 2.93 14.32
CA VAL A 60 -5.97 2.49 13.16
C VAL A 60 -6.51 3.72 12.45
N ALA A 61 -6.24 3.80 11.15
CA ALA A 61 -6.58 4.93 10.31
C ALA A 61 -7.40 4.50 9.09
N VAL A 62 -8.27 5.39 8.62
CA VAL A 62 -9.08 5.24 7.40
C VAL A 62 -8.88 6.48 6.53
N TYR A 63 -8.85 6.34 5.21
CA TYR A 63 -8.74 7.52 4.35
C TYR A 63 -9.93 8.45 4.52
N ARG A 64 -9.65 9.76 4.58
CA ARG A 64 -10.66 10.78 4.87
C ARG A 64 -11.84 10.71 3.90
N ASP A 65 -11.58 10.50 2.61
CA ASP A 65 -12.62 10.43 1.58
C ASP A 65 -13.57 9.24 1.83
N GLU A 66 -13.04 8.04 2.05
CA GLU A 66 -13.84 6.85 2.37
C GLU A 66 -14.63 7.03 3.68
N LEU A 67 -14.01 7.63 4.71
CA LEU A 67 -14.68 7.88 5.98
C LEU A 67 -15.82 8.90 5.84
N ALA A 68 -15.62 9.95 5.05
CA ALA A 68 -16.65 10.97 4.78
C ALA A 68 -17.84 10.42 4.01
N GLU A 69 -17.63 9.43 3.14
CA GLU A 69 -18.70 8.71 2.45
C GLU A 69 -19.49 7.80 3.39
N PHE A 70 -18.79 7.11 4.31
CA PHE A 70 -19.40 6.20 5.27
C PHE A 70 -20.19 6.94 6.38
N ASP A 71 -19.56 7.93 7.01
CA ASP A 71 -20.18 8.73 8.07
C ASP A 71 -19.85 10.21 7.87
N PRO A 72 -20.73 11.00 7.23
CA PRO A 72 -20.49 12.41 6.97
C PRO A 72 -20.26 13.29 8.22
N ASN A 73 -20.60 12.79 9.42
CA ASN A 73 -20.40 13.50 10.69
C ASN A 73 -19.30 12.84 11.52
N TRP A 74 -18.32 12.18 10.87
CA TRP A 74 -17.21 11.53 11.55
C TRP A 74 -16.41 12.49 12.43
N ASP A 75 -16.37 13.78 12.09
CA ASP A 75 -15.61 14.81 12.83
C ASP A 75 -16.28 15.25 14.14
N ASP A 76 -17.59 15.04 14.28
CA ASP A 76 -18.33 15.28 15.53
C ASP A 76 -18.16 14.13 16.55
N ARG A 77 -17.43 13.06 16.19
CA ARG A 77 -17.31 11.85 17.01
C ARG A 77 -16.02 11.85 17.82
N ASP A 78 -16.18 11.64 19.12
CA ASP A 78 -15.06 11.44 20.06
C ASP A 78 -14.90 9.95 20.45
N THR A 79 -15.73 9.07 19.88
CA THR A 79 -15.73 7.64 20.20
C THR A 79 -15.07 6.80 19.10
N PRO A 80 -14.27 5.78 19.45
CA PRO A 80 -13.66 4.90 18.47
C PRO A 80 -14.70 4.22 17.59
N PHE A 81 -14.38 4.07 16.30
CA PHE A 81 -15.18 3.28 15.38
C PHE A 81 -14.96 1.78 15.64
N SER A 82 -16.03 1.01 15.46
CA SER A 82 -15.97 -0.44 15.43
C SER A 82 -15.30 -0.88 14.13
N LEU A 83 -14.20 -1.62 14.22
CA LEU A 83 -13.51 -2.13 13.03
C LEU A 83 -14.37 -3.12 12.25
N SER A 84 -15.26 -3.85 12.95
CA SER A 84 -16.24 -4.73 12.34
C SER A 84 -17.23 -3.94 11.48
N ASP A 85 -17.78 -2.84 11.99
CA ASP A 85 -18.76 -2.03 11.25
C ASP A 85 -18.13 -1.40 10.00
N LEU A 86 -16.86 -0.94 10.11
CA LEU A 86 -16.10 -0.41 8.98
C LEU A 86 -15.86 -1.49 7.92
N GLY A 87 -15.44 -2.68 8.34
CA GLY A 87 -15.22 -3.82 7.43
C GLY A 87 -16.52 -4.28 6.75
N GLU A 88 -17.63 -4.36 7.48
CA GLU A 88 -18.94 -4.73 6.93
C GLU A 88 -19.48 -3.69 5.92
N ALA A 89 -19.12 -2.42 6.13
CA ALA A 89 -19.45 -1.34 5.19
C ALA A 89 -18.51 -1.28 3.97
N GLY A 90 -17.46 -2.12 3.93
CA GLY A 90 -16.47 -2.12 2.86
C GLY A 90 -15.48 -0.95 2.94
N VAL A 91 -15.31 -0.34 4.11
CA VAL A 91 -14.38 0.76 4.34
C VAL A 91 -12.99 0.21 4.66
N SER A 92 -12.01 0.58 3.84
CA SER A 92 -10.62 0.15 4.02
C SER A 92 -10.04 0.80 5.28
N HIS A 93 -9.53 -0.02 6.21
CA HIS A 93 -8.88 0.47 7.42
C HIS A 93 -7.50 -0.17 7.57
N TYR A 94 -6.55 0.63 8.06
CA TYR A 94 -5.13 0.26 8.13
C TYR A 94 -4.62 0.47 9.55
N SER A 95 -3.78 -0.45 10.03
CA SER A 95 -3.20 -0.38 11.38
C SER A 95 -1.71 -0.06 11.26
N PHE A 96 -1.25 0.99 11.92
CA PHE A 96 0.13 1.43 11.87
C PHE A 96 0.73 1.57 13.28
N PRO A 97 2.06 1.41 13.43
CA PRO A 97 2.76 1.89 14.61
C PRO A 97 2.61 3.42 14.68
N ALA A 98 2.20 3.97 15.83
CA ALA A 98 1.99 5.40 15.97
C ALA A 98 3.19 6.28 15.52
N PRO A 99 4.46 5.88 15.73
CA PRO A 99 5.61 6.65 15.24
C PRO A 99 5.74 6.74 13.70
N ARG A 100 5.07 5.86 12.94
CA ARG A 100 5.00 5.91 11.47
C ARG A 100 4.09 7.01 10.97
N LEU A 101 3.10 7.41 11.77
CA LEU A 101 2.14 8.45 11.42
C LEU A 101 2.65 9.84 11.84
N ARG A 102 2.23 10.87 11.10
CA ARG A 102 2.47 12.27 11.44
C ARG A 102 1.17 13.06 11.37
N SER A 103 0.89 13.87 12.37
CA SER A 103 -0.26 14.78 12.33
C SER A 103 -0.09 15.81 11.20
N ILE A 104 -1.19 16.19 10.55
CA ILE A 104 -1.14 17.15 9.43
C ILE A 104 -0.62 18.52 9.89
N GLU A 105 -1.00 19.00 11.08
CA GLU A 105 -0.49 20.28 11.61
C GLU A 105 1.04 20.32 11.72
N GLN A 106 1.66 19.17 12.04
CA GLN A 106 3.12 19.03 12.09
C GLN A 106 3.70 18.98 10.66
N SER A 107 3.03 18.27 9.75
CA SER A 107 3.45 18.12 8.35
C SER A 107 3.44 19.43 7.57
N GLU A 108 2.38 20.24 7.70
CA GLU A 108 2.29 21.57 7.05
C GLU A 108 3.38 22.51 7.55
N THR A 109 3.70 22.44 8.85
CA THR A 109 4.76 23.25 9.47
C THR A 109 6.14 22.87 8.92
N GLU A 110 6.43 21.58 8.73
CA GLU A 110 7.71 21.11 8.20
C GLU A 110 7.87 21.36 6.69
N ASN A 111 6.81 21.16 5.90
CA ASN A 111 6.82 21.44 4.46
C ASN A 111 7.03 22.95 4.21
N GLY A 112 6.30 23.81 4.92
CA GLY A 112 6.47 25.26 4.80
C GLY A 112 7.87 25.75 5.22
N GLN A 113 8.58 25.01 6.08
CA GLN A 113 9.97 25.31 6.46
C GLN A 113 11.00 24.82 5.43
N ARG A 114 10.79 23.64 4.82
CA ARG A 114 11.65 23.13 3.74
C ARG A 114 11.59 24.04 2.51
N GLU A 115 10.39 24.40 2.08
CA GLU A 115 10.22 25.30 0.93
C GLU A 115 10.85 26.68 1.16
N GLN A 116 10.80 27.21 2.39
CA GLN A 116 11.47 28.46 2.73
C GLN A 116 13.00 28.34 2.75
N ARG A 117 13.56 27.21 3.17
CA ARG A 117 15.01 26.96 3.11
C ARG A 117 15.49 26.83 1.67
N GLU A 118 14.80 26.06 0.84
CA GLU A 118 15.15 25.88 -0.56
C GLU A 118 15.02 27.18 -1.36
N GLN A 119 13.99 27.99 -1.08
CA GLN A 119 13.87 29.33 -1.69
C GLN A 119 14.99 30.27 -1.24
N ARG A 120 15.41 30.21 0.03
CA ARG A 120 16.52 31.04 0.55
C ARG A 120 17.86 30.66 -0.09
N GLU A 121 18.12 29.37 -0.25
CA GLU A 121 19.35 28.84 -0.88
C GLU A 121 19.39 29.15 -2.38
N GLN A 122 18.26 29.05 -3.09
CA GLN A 122 18.16 29.46 -4.50
C GLN A 122 18.34 30.98 -4.69
N ARG A 123 17.91 31.79 -3.72
CA ARG A 123 18.07 33.27 -3.76
C ARG A 123 19.51 33.68 -3.44
N GLU A 124 20.18 32.96 -2.54
CA GLU A 124 21.60 33.17 -2.23
C GLU A 124 22.49 32.76 -3.43
N GLN A 125 22.16 31.71 -4.19
CA GLN A 125 22.90 31.33 -5.41
C GLN A 125 22.76 32.34 -6.57
N ARG A 126 21.61 33.02 -6.72
CA ARG A 126 21.47 34.09 -7.74
C ARG A 126 22.21 35.39 -7.40
N THR A 127 22.62 35.58 -6.15
CA THR A 127 23.25 36.85 -5.71
C THR A 127 24.78 36.84 -5.88
N TYR A 128 25.40 35.68 -6.16
CA TYR A 128 26.85 35.55 -6.41
C TYR A 128 27.20 35.21 -7.88
N GLY A 129 26.27 35.39 -8.80
CA GLY A 129 26.38 34.96 -10.20
C GLY A 129 26.58 36.07 -11.25
N GLU A 130 26.96 37.29 -10.87
CA GLU A 130 27.31 38.33 -11.86
C GLU A 130 28.58 39.09 -11.47
N ALA A 131 29.66 38.70 -12.15
CA ALA A 131 30.67 39.56 -12.77
C ALA A 131 32.11 39.09 -12.48
N SER A 132 32.62 38.21 -13.34
CA SER A 132 33.90 38.46 -14.00
C SER A 132 34.00 37.63 -15.27
N THR A 133 33.88 38.34 -16.38
CA THR A 133 34.17 37.96 -17.74
C THR A 133 35.66 37.63 -17.93
N ASP A 134 35.98 36.56 -18.66
CA ASP A 134 37.05 36.65 -19.67
C ASP A 134 36.85 35.64 -20.80
N SER A 135 37.16 36.10 -21.99
CA SER A 135 36.80 35.54 -23.29
C SER A 135 37.89 34.65 -23.88
N ARG A 136 37.52 33.81 -24.87
CA ARG A 136 38.32 33.16 -25.96
C ARG A 136 38.11 31.64 -25.96
N ASP A 137 37.98 30.92 -27.08
CA ASP A 137 38.04 31.24 -28.50
C ASP A 137 37.37 30.10 -29.30
N SER A 138 36.84 30.50 -30.46
CA SER A 138 36.42 29.82 -31.69
C SER A 138 36.71 28.32 -31.95
N ALA A 139 35.72 27.64 -32.56
CA ALA A 139 35.75 26.90 -33.85
C ALA A 139 34.83 25.65 -33.82
N LYS A 140 33.66 25.69 -34.47
CA LYS A 140 33.34 25.27 -35.86
C LYS A 140 33.10 23.75 -36.06
N ALA A 141 31.80 23.46 -36.25
CA ALA A 141 31.17 22.68 -37.31
C ALA A 141 31.44 21.16 -37.47
N SER A 142 30.31 20.43 -37.42
CA SER A 142 29.89 19.27 -38.23
C SER A 142 30.91 18.16 -38.54
N THR A 143 30.57 16.91 -38.18
CA THR A 143 30.15 15.90 -39.17
C THR A 143 29.77 14.59 -38.48
N SER A 144 28.95 13.83 -39.21
CA SER A 144 28.24 12.60 -38.91
C SER A 144 29.10 11.35 -38.65
N GLU A 145 28.36 10.28 -38.33
CA GLU A 145 28.63 8.85 -38.55
C GLU A 145 29.15 8.04 -37.35
N GLU A 146 28.19 7.31 -36.77
CA GLU A 146 28.17 5.84 -36.61
C GLU A 146 29.52 5.16 -36.43
N LEU A 147 29.66 4.36 -35.37
CA LEU A 147 30.15 2.98 -35.43
C LEU A 147 29.91 2.28 -34.08
N VAL A 148 29.25 1.14 -34.22
CA VAL A 148 29.17 -0.06 -33.38
C VAL A 148 30.28 -0.22 -32.33
N VAL A 149 29.91 -0.71 -31.14
CA VAL A 149 30.47 -1.94 -30.55
C VAL A 149 29.61 -2.40 -29.38
N ASP A 150 29.14 -3.63 -29.52
CA ASP A 150 28.67 -4.55 -28.50
C ASP A 150 29.58 -4.57 -27.26
N ASP A 151 28.99 -4.70 -26.06
CA ASP A 151 29.56 -5.56 -25.03
C ASP A 151 28.46 -6.08 -24.11
N GLU A 152 28.35 -7.40 -24.10
CA GLU A 152 27.42 -8.18 -23.32
C GLU A 152 27.89 -8.26 -21.86
N SER A 153 26.98 -8.02 -20.91
CA SER A 153 26.97 -8.84 -19.70
C SER A 153 25.70 -8.65 -18.89
N ASN A 154 24.89 -9.70 -18.96
CA ASN A 154 24.46 -10.47 -17.80
C ASN A 154 23.42 -9.83 -16.88
N SER A 155 22.15 -10.20 -17.11
CA SER A 155 21.29 -10.58 -15.99
C SER A 155 20.40 -11.73 -16.44
N ASP A 156 20.93 -12.93 -16.22
CA ASP A 156 20.20 -14.18 -16.14
C ASP A 156 19.11 -14.05 -15.06
N SER A 157 17.92 -13.63 -15.45
CA SER A 157 16.72 -13.76 -14.63
C SER A 157 15.97 -14.97 -15.15
N GLN A 158 16.31 -16.10 -14.54
CA GLN A 158 15.50 -17.31 -14.39
C GLN A 158 14.13 -17.20 -15.04
N THR A 159 14.02 -17.85 -16.20
CA THR A 159 12.79 -18.48 -16.65
C THR A 159 12.25 -19.35 -15.52
N GLU A 160 11.35 -18.80 -14.72
CA GLU A 160 10.44 -19.58 -13.89
C GLU A 160 9.71 -20.52 -14.84
N SER A 161 9.83 -21.83 -14.60
CA SER A 161 9.12 -22.86 -15.34
C SER A 161 7.65 -22.45 -15.45
N ALA A 162 7.20 -22.08 -16.65
CA ALA A 162 5.79 -21.88 -16.93
C ALA A 162 5.10 -23.25 -16.80
N VAL A 163 4.66 -23.55 -15.58
CA VAL A 163 3.80 -24.70 -15.32
C VAL A 163 2.47 -24.33 -15.99
N GLU A 164 2.22 -24.88 -17.17
CA GLU A 164 0.99 -24.57 -17.89
C GLU A 164 -0.20 -25.01 -17.02
N PRO A 165 -1.13 -24.09 -16.69
CA PRO A 165 -2.24 -24.43 -15.84
C PRO A 165 -3.13 -25.45 -16.54
N SER A 166 -3.55 -26.48 -15.79
CA SER A 166 -4.43 -27.50 -16.34
C SER A 166 -5.73 -26.87 -16.85
N ALA A 167 -6.30 -27.41 -17.94
CA ALA A 167 -7.56 -26.91 -18.50
C ALA A 167 -8.70 -26.88 -17.46
N ALA A 168 -8.68 -27.78 -16.49
CA ALA A 168 -9.65 -27.81 -15.39
C ALA A 168 -9.55 -26.57 -14.47
N LEU A 169 -8.35 -26.05 -14.22
CA LEU A 169 -8.14 -24.84 -13.42
C LEU A 169 -8.57 -23.58 -14.16
N VAL A 170 -8.34 -23.53 -15.48
CA VAL A 170 -8.80 -22.42 -16.31
C VAL A 170 -10.34 -22.37 -16.29
N THR A 171 -11.00 -23.51 -16.53
CA THR A 171 -12.47 -23.59 -16.44
C THR A 171 -12.98 -23.23 -15.04
N LEU A 172 -12.28 -23.65 -13.98
CA LEU A 172 -12.62 -23.29 -12.61
C LEU A 172 -12.51 -21.79 -12.36
N LYS A 173 -11.41 -21.15 -12.75
CA LYS A 173 -11.21 -19.70 -12.66
C LYS A 173 -12.33 -18.96 -13.39
N GLU A 174 -12.64 -19.35 -14.63
CA GLU A 174 -13.71 -18.73 -15.42
C GLU A 174 -15.08 -18.92 -14.74
N ALA A 175 -15.41 -20.13 -14.27
CA ALA A 175 -16.68 -20.43 -13.62
C ALA A 175 -16.90 -19.65 -12.31
N LEU A 176 -15.82 -19.34 -11.60
CA LEU A 176 -15.82 -18.49 -10.40
C LEU A 176 -16.01 -17.01 -10.79
N ALA A 177 -15.25 -16.52 -11.77
CA ALA A 177 -15.37 -15.15 -12.29
C ALA A 177 -16.76 -14.85 -12.84
N ASP A 178 -17.36 -15.76 -13.60
CA ASP A 178 -18.74 -15.64 -14.14
C ASP A 178 -19.80 -15.48 -13.03
N ARG A 179 -19.51 -15.99 -11.84
CA ARG A 179 -20.40 -15.94 -10.67
C ARG A 179 -20.02 -14.81 -9.70
N GLY A 180 -19.16 -13.89 -10.12
CA GLY A 180 -18.73 -12.71 -9.37
C GLY A 180 -17.81 -13.04 -8.20
N VAL A 181 -17.00 -14.10 -8.34
CA VAL A 181 -15.93 -14.44 -7.40
C VAL A 181 -14.62 -14.11 -8.09
N ASP A 182 -13.80 -13.25 -7.48
CA ASP A 182 -12.48 -12.94 -8.03
C ASP A 182 -11.60 -14.19 -7.91
N ALA A 183 -10.92 -14.57 -8.97
CA ALA A 183 -10.24 -15.87 -9.02
C ALA A 183 -8.95 -15.78 -9.82
N ASP A 184 -7.85 -16.20 -9.19
CA ASP A 184 -6.54 -16.28 -9.83
C ASP A 184 -5.90 -17.64 -9.63
N ILE A 185 -5.17 -18.08 -10.67
CA ILE A 185 -4.45 -19.35 -10.62
C ILE A 185 -3.16 -19.09 -9.87
N ASP A 186 -2.88 -19.93 -8.88
CA ASP A 186 -1.69 -19.80 -8.05
C ASP A 186 -0.41 -20.15 -8.82
N ALA A 187 0.74 -19.74 -8.31
CA ALA A 187 2.04 -19.99 -8.93
C ALA A 187 2.35 -21.49 -9.08
N ASP A 188 1.77 -22.32 -8.20
CA ASP A 188 1.88 -23.77 -8.26
C ASP A 188 1.09 -24.38 -9.44
N ALA A 189 0.21 -23.63 -10.10
CA ALA A 189 -0.67 -24.09 -11.18
C ALA A 189 -1.48 -25.35 -10.83
N GLU A 190 -1.73 -25.58 -9.54
CA GLU A 190 -2.50 -26.69 -8.97
C GLU A 190 -3.76 -26.22 -8.22
N THR A 191 -3.85 -24.92 -7.92
CA THR A 191 -4.91 -24.30 -7.11
C THR A 191 -5.37 -22.98 -7.73
N VAL A 192 -6.63 -22.65 -7.50
CA VAL A 192 -7.21 -21.33 -7.77
C VAL A 192 -7.49 -20.67 -6.44
N THR A 193 -6.96 -19.46 -6.27
CA THR A 193 -7.22 -18.59 -5.14
C THR A 193 -8.43 -17.75 -5.50
N ALA A 194 -9.53 -17.98 -4.80
CA ALA A 194 -10.81 -17.33 -5.02
C ALA A 194 -11.10 -16.36 -3.89
N GLU A 195 -11.28 -15.07 -4.17
CA GLU A 195 -11.63 -14.06 -3.18
C GLU A 195 -13.09 -13.62 -3.32
N LYS A 196 -13.78 -13.56 -2.18
CA LYS A 196 -15.13 -13.04 -2.09
C LYS A 196 -15.35 -12.24 -0.82
N LEU A 197 -15.72 -10.97 -0.97
CA LEU A 197 -15.98 -10.04 0.13
C LEU A 197 -14.82 -10.02 1.15
N GLY A 198 -13.57 -9.98 0.64
CA GLY A 198 -12.36 -9.98 1.46
C GLY A 198 -12.00 -11.33 2.10
N VAL A 199 -12.74 -12.40 1.82
CA VAL A 199 -12.41 -13.76 2.26
C VAL A 199 -11.78 -14.53 1.11
N THR A 200 -10.57 -15.01 1.33
CA THR A 200 -9.83 -15.82 0.37
C THR A 200 -10.07 -17.31 0.60
N TYR A 201 -10.26 -18.05 -0.48
CA TYR A 201 -10.49 -19.48 -0.51
C TYR A 201 -9.49 -20.11 -1.46
N HIS A 202 -8.87 -21.22 -1.06
CA HIS A 202 -8.03 -22.01 -1.95
C HIS A 202 -8.85 -23.18 -2.47
N VAL A 203 -8.93 -23.28 -3.79
CA VAL A 203 -9.87 -24.16 -4.47
C VAL A 203 -9.13 -25.00 -5.49
N LYS A 204 -9.41 -26.30 -5.49
CA LYS A 204 -9.00 -27.23 -6.54
C LYS A 204 -10.21 -27.59 -7.40
N PRO A 205 -10.02 -28.12 -8.60
CA PRO A 205 -11.12 -28.67 -9.40
C PRO A 205 -11.91 -29.77 -8.67
N GLU A 206 -11.29 -30.41 -7.67
CA GLU A 206 -11.91 -31.47 -6.85
C GLU A 206 -12.70 -30.93 -5.64
N GLY A 207 -12.62 -29.63 -5.33
CA GLY A 207 -13.30 -29.02 -4.19
C GLY A 207 -12.52 -27.89 -3.51
N VAL A 208 -13.14 -27.25 -2.53
CA VAL A 208 -12.49 -26.23 -1.70
C VAL A 208 -11.56 -26.93 -0.70
N ILE A 209 -10.28 -26.57 -0.72
CA ILE A 209 -9.26 -27.17 0.17
C ILE A 209 -9.00 -26.33 1.41
N ASP A 210 -9.18 -25.01 1.32
CA ASP A 210 -8.94 -24.08 2.42
C ASP A 210 -9.83 -22.82 2.29
N GLY A 211 -10.21 -22.24 3.43
CA GLY A 211 -11.13 -21.10 3.52
C GLY A 211 -12.44 -21.45 4.24
N ASP A 212 -12.49 -21.18 5.55
CA ASP A 212 -13.68 -21.35 6.38
C ASP A 212 -14.40 -20.02 6.53
N GLY A 213 -15.13 -19.66 5.48
CA GLY A 213 -15.89 -18.40 5.43
C GLY A 213 -17.34 -18.61 4.96
N PRO A 214 -18.20 -17.59 5.10
CA PRO A 214 -19.63 -17.69 4.84
C PRO A 214 -20.00 -18.06 3.40
N HIS A 215 -19.07 -17.91 2.46
CA HIS A 215 -19.26 -18.25 1.05
C HIS A 215 -18.64 -19.59 0.64
N ARG A 216 -18.11 -20.38 1.58
CA ARG A 216 -17.49 -21.68 1.29
C ARG A 216 -18.44 -22.62 0.55
N GLU A 217 -19.67 -22.79 1.05
CA GLU A 217 -20.68 -23.65 0.42
C GLU A 217 -21.05 -23.16 -0.99
N GLN A 218 -21.06 -21.83 -1.20
CA GLN A 218 -21.32 -21.27 -2.51
C GLN A 218 -20.19 -21.61 -3.47
N ILE A 219 -18.93 -21.46 -3.06
CA ILE A 219 -17.76 -21.75 -3.88
C ILE A 219 -17.68 -23.25 -4.18
N GLU A 220 -17.91 -24.11 -3.19
CA GLU A 220 -17.96 -25.56 -3.37
C GLU A 220 -19.06 -25.98 -4.35
N ARG A 221 -20.24 -25.33 -4.30
CA ARG A 221 -21.30 -25.57 -5.27
C ARG A 221 -20.86 -25.22 -6.70
N ILE A 222 -20.11 -24.14 -6.87
CA ILE A 222 -19.59 -23.73 -8.18
C ILE A 222 -18.62 -24.79 -8.70
N VAL A 223 -17.71 -25.27 -7.86
CA VAL A 223 -16.72 -26.31 -8.20
C VAL A 223 -17.39 -27.63 -8.57
N THR A 224 -18.50 -27.98 -7.91
CA THR A 224 -19.24 -29.21 -8.19
C THR A 224 -20.11 -29.12 -9.46
N GLU A 225 -20.37 -27.91 -9.97
CA GLU A 225 -21.16 -27.66 -11.18
C GLU A 225 -20.34 -27.70 -12.49
N ILE A 226 -19.01 -27.81 -12.38
CA ILE A 226 -18.05 -27.82 -13.51
C ILE A 226 -17.72 -29.26 -13.91
#